data_AF-A0A259S0D2-F1
#
_entry.id   AF-A0A259S0D2-F1
#
_cell.length_a   1.000
_cell.length_b   1.000
_cell.length_c   1.000
_cell.angle_alpha   90.00
_cell.angle_beta   90.00
_cell.angle_gamma   90.00
#
_symmetry.space_group_name_H-M   'P 1'
#
loop_
_entity.id
_entity.type
_entity.pdbx_description
1 polymer ?
#
loop_
_entity_poly.entity_id
_entity_poly.type
_entity_poly.pdbx_seq_one_letter_code
_entity_poly.pdbx_strand_id
1 'polypeptide(L)'
;MLQKRRVRAETTRDLLDLLNYERLNLYAAPVRDLPGRAAELLEILRGMPFEDSPNEHPFEGAALDVIEIDKALLHRLKLASVWLRIEQDERLGKGDVSHLNDSNAQGEAFGSSKGLYSGVFMLDAYIDPLLAALAPGVWGFSVVRSFGQLIFSFGRSVPGSRGDAAEILQLISVPGAGETVPMAPLREGAASGAIGWWAERLNLLFGVLSDLATFTDGAGVYRAEKHLEGLLTVEQIFRRTTSMQLAHRDSNARRTLLFSVLDSIERVNGWSLEKMCTLTHAEQVLSGLEATIPDKAGDILLPMARRAVDSLRRMQEGFFIRRHLRTTDVELHLGDGTTSTLTTERATALYLKVLRDATHGHGGKGQAVSQTAALLAHHDGEVPHDIGLLAYLYLLDMVAHPDRVRRCLYRSGR
;
A
#
# COMPACT_ATOMS: atom_id res chain seq x y z
N MET A 1 -27.71 2.13 -15.41
CA MET A 1 -26.91 1.52 -14.32
C MET A 1 -27.30 2.07 -12.95
N LEU A 2 -27.26 3.40 -12.76
CA LEU A 2 -27.56 4.06 -11.48
C LEU A 2 -28.94 3.69 -10.90
N GLN A 3 -30.00 3.70 -11.72
CA GLN A 3 -31.36 3.30 -11.29
C GLN A 3 -31.42 1.87 -10.73
N LYS A 4 -30.71 0.91 -11.35
CA LYS A 4 -30.67 -0.49 -10.87
C LYS A 4 -30.02 -0.60 -9.49
N ARG A 5 -28.96 0.18 -9.24
CA ARG A 5 -28.28 0.22 -7.94
C ARG A 5 -29.13 0.89 -6.87
N ARG A 6 -29.86 1.96 -7.22
CA ARG A 6 -30.81 2.61 -6.31
C ARG A 6 -31.88 1.64 -5.81
N VAL A 7 -32.57 0.97 -6.74
CA VAL A 7 -33.60 -0.03 -6.41
C VAL A 7 -33.03 -1.14 -5.52
N ARG A 8 -31.80 -1.61 -5.81
CA ARG A 8 -31.14 -2.63 -5.00
C ARG A 8 -30.83 -2.14 -3.58
N ALA A 9 -30.30 -0.93 -3.41
CA ALA A 9 -30.04 -0.32 -2.11
C ALA A 9 -31.34 -0.15 -1.29
N GLU A 10 -32.40 0.34 -1.93
CA GLU A 10 -33.75 0.49 -1.34
C GLU A 10 -34.32 -0.87 -0.90
N THR A 11 -34.10 -1.93 -1.68
CA THR A 11 -34.64 -3.27 -1.44
C THR A 11 -33.89 -4.02 -0.35
N THR A 12 -32.56 -4.01 -0.41
CA THR A 12 -31.70 -4.82 0.48
C THR A 12 -31.47 -4.15 1.83
N ARG A 13 -31.51 -2.81 1.87
CA ARG A 13 -31.09 -1.99 3.02
C ARG A 13 -29.67 -2.30 3.53
N ASP A 14 -28.87 -2.94 2.68
CA ASP A 14 -27.52 -3.32 2.99
C ASP A 14 -26.57 -2.13 2.80
N LEU A 15 -25.66 -1.93 3.77
CA LEU A 15 -24.71 -0.83 3.77
C LEU A 15 -23.86 -0.82 2.48
N LEU A 16 -23.39 -1.98 2.01
CA LEU A 16 -22.54 -2.06 0.82
C LEU A 16 -23.30 -1.66 -0.45
N ASP A 17 -24.57 -2.05 -0.57
CA ASP A 17 -25.41 -1.65 -1.70
C ASP A 17 -25.72 -0.14 -1.70
N LEU A 18 -26.00 0.44 -0.52
CA LEU A 18 -26.14 1.89 -0.35
C LEU A 18 -24.86 2.64 -0.74
N LEU A 19 -23.71 2.25 -0.18
CA LEU A 19 -22.43 2.91 -0.45
C LEU A 19 -22.05 2.81 -1.93
N ASN A 20 -22.34 1.69 -2.59
CA ASN A 20 -22.09 1.51 -4.02
C ASN A 20 -23.00 2.37 -4.91
N TYR A 21 -24.22 2.64 -4.48
CA TYR A 21 -25.11 3.59 -5.13
C TYR A 21 -24.60 5.02 -4.94
N GLU A 22 -24.34 5.41 -3.70
CA GLU A 22 -23.99 6.79 -3.34
C GLU A 22 -22.62 7.21 -3.86
N ARG A 23 -21.64 6.28 -3.88
CA ARG A 23 -20.34 6.53 -4.53
C ARG A 23 -20.50 6.88 -6.01
N LEU A 24 -21.38 6.19 -6.74
CA LEU A 24 -21.65 6.53 -8.15
C LEU A 24 -22.43 7.83 -8.29
N ASN A 25 -23.38 8.06 -7.39
CA ASN A 25 -24.19 9.26 -7.35
C ASN A 25 -23.32 10.51 -7.16
N LEU A 26 -22.40 10.45 -6.20
CA LEU A 26 -21.40 11.48 -5.95
C LEU A 26 -20.36 11.57 -7.06
N TYR A 27 -19.92 10.47 -7.65
CA TYR A 27 -18.99 10.49 -8.78
C TYR A 27 -19.59 11.22 -9.99
N ALA A 28 -20.86 10.98 -10.31
CA ALA A 28 -21.54 11.58 -11.46
C ALA A 28 -22.10 12.99 -11.19
N ALA A 29 -22.18 13.43 -9.93
CA ALA A 29 -22.76 14.70 -9.57
C ALA A 29 -21.97 15.90 -10.15
N PRO A 30 -22.64 16.95 -10.67
CA PRO A 30 -22.00 18.22 -10.99
C PRO A 30 -21.33 18.82 -9.75
N VAL A 31 -20.19 19.51 -9.92
CA VAL A 31 -19.42 20.08 -8.79
C VAL A 31 -20.27 21.00 -7.92
N ARG A 32 -21.16 21.80 -8.54
CA ARG A 32 -22.09 22.70 -7.83
C ARG A 32 -23.07 21.98 -6.88
N ASP A 33 -23.40 20.72 -7.18
CA ASP A 33 -24.38 19.94 -6.42
C ASP A 33 -23.70 19.04 -5.37
N LEU A 34 -22.37 18.95 -5.39
CA LEU A 34 -21.61 18.05 -4.50
C LEU A 34 -21.79 18.36 -3.01
N PRO A 35 -21.71 19.61 -2.54
CA PRO A 35 -21.83 19.87 -1.11
C PRO A 35 -23.17 19.38 -0.54
N GLY A 36 -24.27 19.63 -1.25
CA GLY A 36 -25.60 19.17 -0.85
C GLY A 36 -25.71 17.65 -0.83
N ARG A 37 -25.23 16.97 -1.87
CA ARG A 37 -25.27 15.50 -1.95
C ARG A 37 -24.35 14.81 -0.94
N ALA A 38 -23.20 15.41 -0.66
CA ALA A 38 -22.26 14.88 0.32
C ALA A 38 -22.81 15.05 1.75
N ALA A 39 -23.46 16.19 2.03
CA ALA A 39 -24.18 16.39 3.29
C ALA A 39 -25.35 15.39 3.44
N GLU A 40 -26.14 15.18 2.38
CA GLU A 40 -27.22 14.18 2.38
C GLU A 40 -26.70 12.78 2.71
N LEU A 41 -25.59 12.35 2.10
CA LEU A 41 -24.96 11.07 2.42
C LEU A 41 -24.50 10.98 3.88
N LEU A 42 -23.90 12.04 4.43
CA LEU A 42 -23.51 12.06 5.83
C LEU A 42 -24.70 11.91 6.76
N GLU A 43 -25.81 12.59 6.48
CA GLU A 43 -27.04 12.45 7.26
C GLU A 43 -27.64 11.05 7.15
N ILE A 44 -27.61 10.44 5.95
CA ILE A 44 -28.03 9.03 5.76
C ILE A 44 -27.16 8.09 6.61
N LEU A 45 -25.83 8.26 6.59
CA LEU A 45 -24.92 7.42 7.37
C LEU A 45 -25.17 7.58 8.87
N ARG A 46 -25.22 8.81 9.37
CA ARG A 46 -25.47 9.12 10.79
C ARG A 46 -26.84 8.66 11.27
N GLY A 47 -27.84 8.71 10.40
CA GLY A 47 -29.20 8.26 10.70
C GLY A 47 -29.43 6.76 10.58
N MET A 48 -28.47 5.99 10.05
CA MET A 48 -28.62 4.55 9.87
C MET A 48 -28.64 3.84 11.23
N PRO A 49 -29.71 3.10 11.59
CA PRO A 49 -29.75 2.34 12.83
C PRO A 49 -29.14 0.94 12.67
N PHE A 50 -28.84 0.25 13.77
CA PHE A 50 -28.62 -1.20 13.74
C PHE A 50 -29.94 -1.95 13.43
N GLU A 51 -29.83 -3.07 12.70
CA GLU A 51 -30.99 -3.93 12.42
C GLU A 51 -31.66 -4.44 13.70
N ASP A 52 -30.86 -4.85 14.67
CA ASP A 52 -31.34 -5.40 15.95
C ASP A 52 -31.53 -4.34 17.05
N SER A 53 -31.17 -3.07 16.80
CA SER A 53 -31.24 -2.00 17.80
C SER A 53 -31.54 -0.64 17.15
N PRO A 54 -32.83 -0.33 16.91
CA PRO A 54 -33.25 0.86 16.17
C PRO A 54 -32.86 2.22 16.77
N ASN A 55 -32.57 2.26 18.08
CA ASN A 55 -32.17 3.49 18.78
C ASN A 55 -30.65 3.71 18.78
N GLU A 56 -29.87 2.75 18.27
CA GLU A 56 -28.42 2.84 18.21
C GLU A 56 -27.98 3.14 16.78
N HIS A 57 -27.20 4.20 16.63
CA HIS A 57 -26.71 4.69 15.35
C HIS A 57 -25.21 4.38 15.20
N PRO A 58 -24.82 3.30 14.49
CA PRO A 58 -23.42 2.89 14.38
C PRO A 58 -22.46 3.96 13.85
N PHE A 59 -22.95 4.96 13.11
CA PHE A 59 -22.12 5.91 12.38
C PHE A 59 -22.34 7.37 12.79
N GLU A 60 -22.72 7.63 14.05
CA GLU A 60 -22.84 9.02 14.57
C GLU A 60 -21.57 9.85 14.33
N GLY A 61 -20.39 9.22 14.44
CA GLY A 61 -19.09 9.84 14.19
C GLY A 61 -18.69 9.97 12.71
N ALA A 62 -19.60 9.68 11.76
CA ALA A 62 -19.28 9.79 10.35
C ALA A 62 -18.90 11.23 9.96
N ALA A 63 -17.87 11.36 9.12
CA ALA A 63 -17.34 12.65 8.70
C ALA A 63 -16.88 12.60 7.24
N LEU A 64 -16.78 13.79 6.64
CA LEU A 64 -16.28 14.00 5.29
C LEU A 64 -15.02 14.87 5.35
N ASP A 65 -13.95 14.38 4.75
CA ASP A 65 -12.73 15.13 4.49
C ASP A 65 -12.53 15.25 2.97
N VAL A 66 -11.84 16.30 2.54
CA VAL A 66 -11.53 16.54 1.12
C VAL A 66 -10.02 16.66 0.96
N ILE A 67 -9.46 15.86 0.07
CA ILE A 67 -8.07 16.01 -0.37
C ILE A 67 -8.09 16.59 -1.77
N GLU A 68 -7.56 17.80 -1.92
CA GLU A 68 -7.46 18.47 -3.22
C GLU A 68 -6.07 18.27 -3.84
N ILE A 69 -6.03 18.21 -5.17
CA ILE A 69 -4.79 18.13 -5.94
C ILE A 69 -4.56 19.48 -6.62
N ASP A 70 -3.43 20.11 -6.34
CA ASP A 70 -3.00 21.29 -7.08
C ASP A 70 -2.65 20.90 -8.53
N LYS A 71 -3.19 21.62 -9.51
CA LYS A 71 -2.87 21.45 -10.93
C LYS A 71 -1.37 21.59 -11.21
N ALA A 72 -0.65 22.39 -10.42
CA ALA A 72 0.79 22.53 -10.51
C ALA A 72 1.52 21.20 -10.27
N LEU A 73 1.03 20.36 -9.35
CA LEU A 73 1.59 19.03 -9.12
C LEU A 73 1.46 18.16 -10.38
N LEU A 74 0.26 18.11 -10.97
CA LEU A 74 0.00 17.33 -12.19
C LEU A 74 0.93 17.75 -13.33
N HIS A 75 1.15 19.05 -13.52
CA HIS A 75 2.08 19.55 -14.53
C HIS A 75 3.52 19.11 -14.27
N ARG A 76 3.99 19.22 -13.02
CA ARG A 76 5.38 18.84 -12.68
C ARG A 76 5.62 17.34 -12.88
N LEU A 77 4.68 16.50 -12.46
CA LEU A 77 4.80 15.05 -12.64
C LEU A 77 4.69 14.64 -14.11
N LYS A 78 3.93 15.39 -14.91
CA LYS A 78 3.82 15.11 -16.35
C LYS A 78 5.06 15.49 -17.15
N LEU A 79 5.92 16.34 -16.59
CA LEU A 79 7.12 16.84 -17.27
C LEU A 79 8.05 15.72 -17.75
N ALA A 80 8.22 14.64 -16.99
CA ALA A 80 9.01 13.48 -17.43
C ALA A 80 8.47 12.87 -18.73
N SER A 81 7.16 12.64 -18.83
CA SER A 81 6.55 12.11 -20.06
C SER A 81 6.66 13.08 -21.24
N VAL A 82 6.50 14.39 -20.99
CA VAL A 82 6.61 15.42 -22.04
C VAL A 82 8.04 15.46 -22.57
N TRP A 83 9.02 15.49 -21.67
CA TRP A 83 10.43 15.55 -22.03
C TRP A 83 10.88 14.30 -22.80
N LEU A 84 10.51 13.12 -22.33
CA LEU A 84 10.76 11.87 -23.04
C LEU A 84 10.13 11.86 -24.44
N ARG A 85 8.92 12.43 -24.59
CA ARG A 85 8.31 12.51 -25.92
C ARG A 85 9.13 13.42 -26.84
N ILE A 86 9.62 14.55 -26.36
CA ILE A 86 10.48 15.45 -27.14
C ILE A 86 11.78 14.73 -27.56
N GLU A 87 12.37 13.93 -26.68
CA GLU A 87 13.60 13.19 -26.96
C GLU A 87 13.40 12.02 -27.94
N GLN A 88 12.25 11.36 -27.89
CA GLN A 88 11.95 10.17 -28.70
C GLN A 88 11.22 10.48 -30.02
N ASP A 89 10.72 11.70 -30.19
CA ASP A 89 10.01 12.16 -31.39
C ASP A 89 10.86 13.21 -32.12
N GLU A 90 11.54 12.78 -33.17
CA GLU A 90 12.47 13.63 -33.94
C GLU A 90 11.81 14.91 -34.48
N ARG A 91 10.53 14.84 -34.88
CA ARG A 91 9.79 15.99 -35.38
C ARG A 91 9.53 16.98 -34.27
N LEU A 92 9.04 16.49 -33.12
CA LEU A 92 8.79 17.32 -31.96
C LEU A 92 10.08 17.93 -31.40
N GLY A 93 11.18 17.18 -31.36
CA GLY A 93 12.50 17.67 -30.97
C GLY A 93 13.05 18.77 -31.88
N LYS A 94 12.61 18.82 -33.15
CA LYS A 94 12.89 19.90 -34.11
C LYS A 94 11.86 21.04 -34.07
N GLY A 95 10.85 20.97 -33.19
CA GLY A 95 9.81 21.99 -33.03
C GLY A 95 8.58 21.83 -33.94
N ASP A 96 8.47 20.73 -34.68
CA ASP A 96 7.27 20.42 -35.47
C ASP A 96 6.20 19.75 -34.60
N VAL A 97 5.12 20.48 -34.34
CA VAL A 97 3.96 20.02 -33.54
C VAL A 97 2.76 19.59 -34.39
N SER A 98 2.88 19.60 -35.72
CA SER A 98 1.73 19.44 -36.62
C SER A 98 1.02 18.10 -36.46
N HIS A 99 1.73 17.01 -36.15
CA HIS A 99 1.15 15.69 -35.91
C HIS A 99 0.59 15.51 -34.50
N LEU A 100 0.85 16.43 -33.57
CA LEU A 100 0.33 16.32 -32.21
C LEU A 100 -1.14 16.70 -32.11
N ASN A 101 -1.70 17.47 -33.05
CA ASN A 101 -3.10 17.89 -32.99
C ASN A 101 -4.07 16.70 -33.01
N ASP A 102 -3.82 15.74 -33.90
CA ASP A 102 -4.63 14.52 -34.02
C ASP A 102 -4.46 13.61 -32.79
N SER A 103 -3.22 13.44 -32.30
CA SER A 103 -2.95 12.68 -31.09
C SER A 103 -3.50 13.35 -29.82
N ASN A 104 -3.54 14.68 -29.77
CA ASN A 104 -4.10 15.42 -28.64
C ASN A 104 -5.62 15.29 -28.58
N ALA A 105 -6.30 15.31 -29.74
CA ALA A 105 -7.74 15.05 -29.82
C ALA A 105 -8.11 13.66 -29.27
N GLN A 106 -7.19 12.69 -29.36
CA GLN A 106 -7.33 11.33 -28.81
C GLN A 106 -6.79 11.20 -27.37
N GLY A 107 -6.17 12.24 -26.82
CA GLY A 107 -5.57 12.21 -25.47
C GLY A 107 -4.30 11.36 -25.37
N GLU A 108 -3.58 11.20 -26.48
CA GLU A 108 -2.41 10.34 -26.66
C GLU A 108 -1.10 11.12 -26.88
N ALA A 109 -1.18 12.45 -27.06
CA ALA A 109 -0.03 13.30 -27.37
C ALA A 109 1.17 13.10 -26.43
N PHE A 110 0.92 12.78 -25.15
CA PHE A 110 1.96 12.47 -24.15
C PHE A 110 1.66 11.17 -23.42
N GLY A 111 1.45 10.08 -24.17
CA GLY A 111 1.01 8.78 -23.66
C GLY A 111 2.05 7.89 -22.96
N SER A 112 3.33 8.28 -22.89
CA SER A 112 4.40 7.44 -22.34
C SER A 112 4.05 6.88 -20.95
N SER A 113 3.95 5.55 -20.87
CA SER A 113 3.61 4.79 -19.64
C SER A 113 2.31 5.22 -18.95
N LYS A 114 1.37 5.87 -19.66
CA LYS A 114 0.10 6.39 -19.10
C LYS A 114 -0.73 5.32 -18.39
N GLY A 115 -0.75 4.08 -18.89
CA GLY A 115 -1.46 2.97 -18.28
C GLY A 115 -0.77 2.36 -17.05
N LEU A 116 0.51 2.68 -16.83
CA LEU A 116 1.32 2.15 -15.72
C LEU A 116 1.45 3.13 -14.54
N TYR A 117 1.11 4.41 -14.77
CA TYR A 117 1.19 5.52 -13.82
C TYR A 117 -0.03 6.45 -13.98
N SER A 118 -1.23 5.91 -13.75
CA SER A 118 -2.47 6.68 -13.82
C SER A 118 -2.94 7.17 -12.47
N GLY A 119 -2.34 6.67 -11.40
CA GLY A 119 -2.83 6.85 -10.04
C GLY A 119 -2.70 8.28 -9.56
N VAL A 120 -1.70 9.01 -10.04
CA VAL A 120 -1.54 10.40 -9.63
C VAL A 120 -2.64 11.34 -10.13
N PHE A 121 -3.29 11.01 -11.24
CA PHE A 121 -4.38 11.85 -11.78
C PHE A 121 -5.63 11.80 -10.90
N MET A 122 -5.85 10.66 -10.23
CA MET A 122 -7.00 10.41 -9.37
C MET A 122 -6.64 10.37 -7.88
N LEU A 123 -5.35 10.38 -7.57
CA LEU A 123 -4.73 10.10 -6.27
C LEU A 123 -5.12 8.72 -5.67
N ASP A 124 -5.85 7.88 -6.41
CA ASP A 124 -6.44 6.62 -5.92
C ASP A 124 -5.36 5.68 -5.40
N ALA A 125 -4.32 5.46 -6.21
CA ALA A 125 -3.17 4.66 -5.81
C ALA A 125 -2.56 5.11 -4.47
N TYR A 126 -2.53 6.42 -4.22
CA TYR A 126 -1.86 7.01 -3.06
C TYR A 126 -2.73 7.07 -1.80
N ILE A 127 -4.05 7.04 -1.94
CA ILE A 127 -5.01 7.09 -0.83
C ILE A 127 -5.50 5.70 -0.44
N ASP A 128 -5.54 4.75 -1.36
CA ASP A 128 -6.06 3.41 -1.07
C ASP A 128 -5.32 2.68 0.07
N PRO A 129 -3.98 2.79 0.24
CA PRO A 129 -3.32 2.17 1.40
C PRO A 129 -3.77 2.76 2.75
N LEU A 130 -4.11 4.06 2.77
CA LEU A 130 -4.67 4.72 3.96
C LEU A 130 -6.08 4.20 4.25
N LEU A 131 -6.93 4.04 3.24
CA LEU A 131 -8.29 3.48 3.43
C LEU A 131 -8.25 2.01 3.87
N ALA A 132 -7.23 1.26 3.43
CA ALA A 132 -6.98 -0.11 3.82
C ALA A 132 -6.10 -0.25 5.08
N ALA A 133 -5.80 0.85 5.80
CA ALA A 133 -4.91 0.88 6.96
C ALA A 133 -5.39 0.02 8.15
N LEU A 134 -6.68 -0.35 8.17
CA LEU A 134 -7.29 -1.20 9.20
C LEU A 134 -7.67 -2.60 8.70
N ALA A 135 -7.22 -3.01 7.51
CA ALA A 135 -7.58 -4.31 6.94
C ALA A 135 -7.39 -5.44 7.97
N PRO A 136 -8.36 -6.35 8.16
CA PRO A 136 -9.55 -6.57 7.33
C PRO A 136 -10.74 -5.63 7.63
N GLY A 137 -10.62 -4.74 8.60
CA GLY A 137 -11.57 -3.67 8.83
C GLY A 137 -11.46 -2.54 7.81
N VAL A 138 -12.54 -1.79 7.65
CA VAL A 138 -12.62 -0.58 6.83
C VAL A 138 -13.11 0.54 7.73
N TRP A 139 -12.51 1.72 7.64
CA TRP A 139 -12.91 2.89 8.45
C TRP A 139 -13.54 4.02 7.62
N GLY A 140 -13.46 3.90 6.30
CA GLY A 140 -14.02 4.87 5.36
C GLY A 140 -13.88 4.41 3.91
N PHE A 141 -14.39 5.23 3.00
CA PHE A 141 -14.30 5.02 1.57
C PHE A 141 -14.08 6.37 0.87
N SER A 142 -13.55 6.32 -0.36
CA SER A 142 -13.36 7.53 -1.17
C SER A 142 -14.28 7.59 -2.39
N VAL A 143 -14.52 8.82 -2.83
CA VAL A 143 -15.09 9.16 -4.13
C VAL A 143 -14.08 10.01 -4.89
N VAL A 144 -13.57 9.45 -5.99
CA VAL A 144 -12.62 10.14 -6.87
C VAL A 144 -13.32 11.24 -7.64
N ARG A 145 -12.68 12.41 -7.74
CA ARG A 145 -13.12 13.59 -8.47
C ARG A 145 -11.96 14.17 -9.29
N SER A 146 -12.27 14.96 -10.31
CA SER A 146 -11.25 15.62 -11.14
C SER A 146 -10.35 16.62 -10.39
N PHE A 147 -10.78 17.06 -9.21
CA PHE A 147 -10.02 17.97 -8.34
C PHE A 147 -9.32 17.26 -7.17
N GLY A 148 -9.53 15.94 -6.98
CA GLY A 148 -9.01 15.21 -5.83
C GLY A 148 -9.96 14.12 -5.34
N GLN A 149 -10.04 13.93 -4.02
CA GLN A 149 -10.87 12.89 -3.41
C GLN A 149 -11.75 13.42 -2.28
N LEU A 150 -12.97 12.90 -2.24
CA LEU A 150 -13.86 13.00 -1.08
C LEU A 150 -13.68 11.72 -0.26
N ILE A 151 -13.32 11.84 1.02
CA ILE A 151 -13.16 10.70 1.92
C ILE A 151 -14.25 10.74 2.97
N PHE A 152 -15.11 9.73 2.97
CA PHE A 152 -16.14 9.54 3.98
C PHE A 152 -15.64 8.53 5.01
N SER A 153 -15.48 8.97 6.25
CA SER A 153 -15.19 8.10 7.37
C SER A 153 -16.49 7.66 8.04
N PHE A 154 -16.49 6.44 8.58
CA PHE A 154 -17.62 5.89 9.34
C PHE A 154 -17.60 6.30 10.82
N GLY A 155 -16.56 7.00 11.28
CA GLY A 155 -16.31 7.26 12.71
C GLY A 155 -15.88 6.03 13.52
N ARG A 156 -15.83 4.85 12.90
CA ARG A 156 -15.43 3.58 13.50
C ARG A 156 -14.88 2.62 12.45
N SER A 157 -14.24 1.54 12.88
CA SER A 157 -13.95 0.41 12.01
C SER A 157 -15.20 -0.46 11.82
N VAL A 158 -15.46 -0.86 10.57
CA VAL A 158 -16.47 -1.86 10.19
C VAL A 158 -15.81 -3.08 9.55
N PRO A 159 -16.40 -4.28 9.67
CA PRO A 159 -15.88 -5.46 8.98
C PRO A 159 -15.87 -5.26 7.45
N GLY A 160 -14.74 -5.48 6.79
CA GLY A 160 -14.61 -5.36 5.33
C GLY A 160 -15.02 -6.62 4.55
N SER A 161 -15.23 -7.74 5.24
CA SER A 161 -15.64 -9.00 4.63
C SER A 161 -16.84 -9.59 5.35
N ARG A 162 -17.76 -10.19 4.60
CA ARG A 162 -18.83 -11.02 5.17
C ARG A 162 -18.26 -12.38 5.61
N GLY A 163 -18.89 -13.01 6.59
CA GLY A 163 -18.55 -14.39 6.98
C GLY A 163 -18.78 -15.39 5.84
N ASP A 164 -19.74 -15.09 4.96
CA ASP A 164 -20.10 -15.93 3.81
C ASP A 164 -19.45 -15.47 2.49
N ALA A 165 -19.46 -16.38 1.50
CA ALA A 165 -19.02 -16.10 0.14
C ALA A 165 -19.96 -15.08 -0.54
N ALA A 166 -19.45 -13.90 -0.84
CA ALA A 166 -20.16 -12.82 -1.52
C ALA A 166 -20.23 -13.02 -3.05
N GLU A 167 -19.39 -13.89 -3.61
CA GLU A 167 -19.35 -14.24 -5.03
C GLU A 167 -18.94 -15.71 -5.20
N ILE A 168 -19.32 -16.33 -6.32
CA ILE A 168 -19.05 -17.76 -6.60
C ILE A 168 -17.55 -18.07 -6.61
N LEU A 169 -16.70 -17.13 -7.04
CA LEU A 169 -15.24 -17.31 -7.02
C LEU A 169 -14.68 -17.50 -5.60
N GLN A 170 -15.37 -17.00 -4.57
CA GLN A 170 -14.96 -17.19 -3.17
C GLN A 170 -15.24 -18.60 -2.65
N LEU A 171 -15.88 -19.46 -3.44
CA LEU A 171 -15.99 -20.91 -3.13
C LEU A 171 -14.70 -21.67 -3.45
N ILE A 172 -13.76 -21.07 -4.19
CA ILE A 172 -12.43 -21.65 -4.42
C ILE A 172 -11.62 -21.48 -3.14
N SER A 173 -11.28 -22.60 -2.49
CA SER A 173 -10.54 -22.60 -1.23
C SER A 173 -9.12 -22.07 -1.42
N VAL A 174 -8.82 -20.94 -0.78
CA VAL A 174 -7.48 -20.39 -0.64
C VAL A 174 -7.21 -20.13 0.85
N PRO A 175 -6.03 -20.50 1.39
CA PRO A 175 -5.73 -20.21 2.79
C PRO A 175 -5.68 -18.70 3.06
N GLY A 176 -6.51 -18.24 4.00
CA GLY A 176 -6.53 -16.85 4.48
C GLY A 176 -5.93 -16.70 5.88
N ALA A 177 -6.37 -15.67 6.60
CA ALA A 177 -6.02 -15.50 8.01
C ALA A 177 -6.59 -16.64 8.89
N GLY A 178 -5.75 -17.20 9.76
CA GLY A 178 -6.16 -18.21 10.74
C GLY A 178 -6.66 -17.62 12.07
N GLU A 179 -6.52 -16.31 12.27
CA GLU A 179 -6.85 -15.61 13.52
C GLU A 179 -7.78 -14.43 13.25
N THR A 180 -8.73 -14.20 14.16
CA THR A 180 -9.59 -13.03 14.11
C THR A 180 -8.81 -11.76 14.47
N VAL A 181 -8.92 -10.73 13.63
CA VAL A 181 -8.32 -9.42 13.91
C VAL A 181 -9.30 -8.57 14.72
N PRO A 182 -8.96 -8.14 15.96
CA PRO A 182 -9.82 -7.28 16.74
C PRO A 182 -9.95 -5.89 16.11
N MET A 183 -11.17 -5.38 16.05
CA MET A 183 -11.47 -4.03 15.58
C MET A 183 -11.60 -3.09 16.79
N ALA A 184 -10.52 -2.39 17.11
CA ALA A 184 -10.53 -1.41 18.18
C ALA A 184 -11.45 -0.22 17.84
N PRO A 185 -12.12 0.39 18.84
CA PRO A 185 -12.86 1.63 18.62
C PRO A 185 -11.90 2.75 18.23
N LEU A 186 -12.35 3.63 17.33
CA LEU A 186 -11.58 4.80 16.90
C LEU A 186 -11.89 5.98 17.82
N ARG A 187 -10.87 6.74 18.23
CA ARG A 187 -11.09 7.99 18.96
C ARG A 187 -11.66 9.07 18.04
N GLU A 188 -12.38 10.02 18.62
CA GLU A 188 -12.87 11.19 17.90
C GLU A 188 -11.72 11.95 17.24
N GLY A 189 -11.86 12.21 15.94
CA GLY A 189 -10.84 12.85 15.12
C GLY A 189 -9.70 11.94 14.66
N ALA A 190 -9.75 10.63 14.92
CA ALA A 190 -8.75 9.69 14.39
C ALA A 190 -8.70 9.69 12.85
N ALA A 191 -9.86 9.66 12.20
CA ALA A 191 -10.00 9.72 10.75
C ALA A 191 -9.36 10.99 10.15
N SER A 192 -9.82 12.18 10.59
CA SER A 192 -9.29 13.45 10.09
C SER A 192 -7.80 13.62 10.42
N GLY A 193 -7.35 13.16 11.60
CA GLY A 193 -5.93 13.14 11.96
C GLY A 193 -5.07 12.25 11.06
N ALA A 194 -5.56 11.04 10.73
CA ALA A 194 -4.88 10.13 9.81
C ALA A 194 -4.83 10.69 8.38
N ILE A 195 -5.94 11.26 7.90
CA ILE A 195 -6.02 11.91 6.58
C ILE A 195 -5.07 13.10 6.50
N GLY A 196 -5.08 13.97 7.51
CA GLY A 196 -4.22 15.15 7.57
C GLY A 196 -2.73 14.78 7.56
N TRP A 197 -2.33 13.84 8.43
CA TRP A 197 -0.95 13.36 8.46
C TRP A 197 -0.55 12.73 7.11
N TRP A 198 -1.39 11.86 6.56
CA TRP A 198 -1.09 11.17 5.30
C TRP A 198 -0.97 12.15 4.13
N ALA A 199 -1.90 13.10 4.01
CA ALA A 199 -1.88 14.13 2.97
C ALA A 199 -0.64 15.02 3.09
N GLU A 200 -0.25 15.42 4.30
CA GLU A 200 0.96 16.21 4.53
C GLU A 200 2.21 15.44 4.11
N ARG A 201 2.33 14.16 4.49
CA ARG A 201 3.46 13.33 4.11
C ARG A 201 3.51 13.05 2.61
N LEU A 202 2.36 12.80 1.97
CA LEU A 202 2.26 12.71 0.51
C LEU A 202 2.71 13.99 -0.17
N ASN A 203 2.31 15.15 0.34
CA ASN A 203 2.73 16.44 -0.21
C ASN A 203 4.26 16.59 -0.19
N LEU A 204 4.91 16.19 0.90
CA LEU A 204 6.38 16.19 0.99
C LEU A 204 7.03 15.18 0.03
N LEU A 205 6.47 13.96 -0.06
CA LEU A 205 6.94 12.95 -1.01
C LEU A 205 6.82 13.43 -2.46
N PHE A 206 5.68 14.03 -2.83
CA PHE A 206 5.49 14.64 -4.15
C PHE A 206 6.42 15.83 -4.37
N GLY A 207 6.80 16.56 -3.32
CA GLY A 207 7.86 17.57 -3.39
C GLY A 207 9.19 16.98 -3.87
N VAL A 208 9.54 15.76 -3.43
CA VAL A 208 10.73 15.04 -3.92
C VAL A 208 10.54 14.51 -5.33
N LEU A 209 9.40 13.88 -5.59
CA LEU A 209 9.10 13.23 -6.87
C LEU A 209 8.89 14.23 -8.01
N SER A 210 8.60 15.49 -7.71
CA SER A 210 8.44 16.55 -8.71
C SER A 210 9.67 17.45 -8.87
N ASP A 211 10.71 17.20 -8.08
CA ASP A 211 11.96 17.98 -8.09
C ASP A 211 12.94 17.40 -9.12
N LEU A 212 13.17 18.15 -10.20
CA LEU A 212 14.06 17.75 -11.29
C LEU A 212 15.51 17.53 -10.83
N ALA A 213 15.96 18.24 -9.80
CA ALA A 213 17.32 18.08 -9.29
C ALA A 213 17.56 16.70 -8.68
N THR A 214 16.48 16.02 -8.24
CA THR A 214 16.52 14.63 -7.77
C THR A 214 16.89 13.66 -8.88
N PHE A 215 16.56 13.98 -10.13
CA PHE A 215 16.69 13.08 -11.28
C PHE A 215 17.76 13.56 -12.25
N THR A 216 18.97 13.77 -11.74
CA THR A 216 20.13 14.18 -12.54
C THR A 216 21.16 13.05 -12.65
N ASP A 217 22.02 13.10 -13.68
CA ASP A 217 23.20 12.24 -13.77
C ASP A 217 24.41 12.80 -13.01
N GLY A 218 25.56 12.12 -13.10
CA GLY A 218 26.80 12.55 -12.44
C GLY A 218 27.31 13.93 -12.87
N ALA A 219 26.87 14.46 -14.01
CA ALA A 219 27.19 15.80 -14.49
C ALA A 219 26.14 16.86 -14.09
N GLY A 220 25.08 16.45 -13.38
CA GLY A 220 23.99 17.34 -12.98
C GLY A 220 22.96 17.57 -14.10
N VAL A 221 22.99 16.79 -15.18
CA VAL A 221 22.03 16.92 -16.28
C VAL A 221 20.77 16.12 -15.96
N TYR A 222 19.60 16.73 -16.15
CA TYR A 222 18.31 16.08 -15.91
C TYR A 222 18.10 14.86 -16.83
N ARG A 223 17.55 13.78 -16.27
CA ARG A 223 17.30 12.48 -16.93
C ARG A 223 15.83 12.11 -16.81
N ALA A 224 15.07 12.38 -17.86
CA ALA A 224 13.61 12.20 -17.86
C ALA A 224 13.18 10.74 -17.74
N GLU A 225 13.98 9.80 -18.24
CA GLU A 225 13.80 8.36 -18.09
C GLU A 225 13.89 7.94 -16.63
N LYS A 226 14.91 8.43 -15.90
CA LYS A 226 15.09 8.15 -14.46
C LYS A 226 13.95 8.73 -13.64
N HIS A 227 13.50 9.94 -14.01
CA HIS A 227 12.35 10.55 -13.38
C HIS A 227 11.08 9.70 -13.57
N LEU A 228 10.78 9.29 -14.81
CA LEU A 228 9.63 8.44 -15.08
C LEU A 228 9.70 7.08 -14.36
N GLU A 229 10.88 6.44 -14.32
CA GLU A 229 11.11 5.20 -13.57
C GLU A 229 10.88 5.37 -12.07
N GLY A 230 11.32 6.48 -11.49
CA GLY A 230 11.08 6.82 -10.09
C GLY A 230 9.59 6.97 -9.78
N LEU A 231 8.86 7.71 -10.62
CA LEU A 231 7.41 7.88 -10.51
C LEU A 231 6.67 6.54 -10.58
N LEU A 232 7.00 5.72 -11.59
CA LEU A 232 6.43 4.38 -11.76
C LEU A 232 6.71 3.50 -10.55
N THR A 233 7.95 3.47 -10.06
CA THR A 233 8.33 2.65 -8.92
C THR A 233 7.54 3.02 -7.68
N VAL A 234 7.41 4.31 -7.37
CA VAL A 234 6.67 4.74 -6.19
C VAL A 234 5.18 4.46 -6.32
N GLU A 235 4.53 4.73 -7.45
CA GLU A 235 3.09 4.38 -7.60
C GLU A 235 2.87 2.87 -7.45
N GLN A 236 3.76 2.03 -8.00
CA GLN A 236 3.63 0.59 -7.90
C GLN A 236 3.82 0.08 -6.46
N ILE A 237 4.68 0.72 -5.65
CA ILE A 237 4.78 0.43 -4.20
C ILE A 237 3.43 0.63 -3.53
N PHE A 238 2.78 1.76 -3.76
CA PHE A 238 1.47 2.07 -3.18
C PHE A 238 0.40 1.07 -3.64
N ARG A 239 0.25 0.85 -4.96
CA ARG A 239 -0.76 -0.07 -5.52
C ARG A 239 -0.61 -1.49 -4.99
N ARG A 240 0.61 -2.01 -4.98
CA ARG A 240 0.88 -3.37 -4.48
C ARG A 240 0.67 -3.48 -2.98
N THR A 241 0.95 -2.41 -2.23
CA THR A 241 0.63 -2.36 -0.79
C THR A 241 -0.87 -2.43 -0.56
N THR A 242 -1.68 -1.67 -1.30
CA THR A 242 -3.14 -1.81 -1.28
C THR A 242 -3.59 -3.22 -1.61
N SER A 243 -3.11 -3.80 -2.71
CA SER A 243 -3.48 -5.17 -3.10
C SER A 243 -3.12 -6.18 -2.01
N MET A 244 -1.96 -6.01 -1.36
CA MET A 244 -1.50 -6.84 -0.24
C MET A 244 -2.44 -6.72 0.97
N GLN A 245 -2.84 -5.50 1.33
CA GLN A 245 -3.77 -5.24 2.43
C GLN A 245 -5.13 -5.89 2.15
N LEU A 246 -5.64 -5.78 0.92
CA LEU A 246 -6.92 -6.35 0.49
C LEU A 246 -6.90 -7.88 0.33
N ALA A 247 -5.73 -8.50 0.13
CA ALA A 247 -5.56 -9.95 0.01
C ALA A 247 -5.67 -10.70 1.36
N HIS A 248 -6.63 -10.33 2.22
CA HIS A 248 -6.80 -10.95 3.54
C HIS A 248 -7.23 -12.43 3.48
N ARG A 249 -7.94 -12.81 2.42
CA ARG A 249 -8.39 -14.20 2.21
C ARG A 249 -7.38 -15.06 1.45
N ASP A 250 -6.24 -14.50 1.06
CA ASP A 250 -5.23 -15.18 0.26
C ASP A 250 -3.82 -14.88 0.79
N SER A 251 -3.35 -15.75 1.68
CA SER A 251 -2.02 -15.70 2.27
C SER A 251 -0.90 -15.81 1.21
N ASN A 252 -1.13 -16.54 0.12
CA ASN A 252 -0.14 -16.71 -0.94
C ASN A 252 0.01 -15.44 -1.77
N ALA A 253 -1.10 -14.83 -2.19
CA ALA A 253 -1.08 -13.55 -2.89
C ALA A 253 -0.49 -12.46 -1.99
N ARG A 254 -0.94 -12.38 -0.73
CA ARG A 254 -0.42 -11.41 0.24
C ARG A 254 1.10 -11.54 0.42
N ARG A 255 1.64 -12.75 0.56
CA ARG A 255 3.09 -13.00 0.68
C ARG A 255 3.85 -12.65 -0.60
N THR A 256 3.30 -12.99 -1.76
CA THR A 256 3.94 -12.64 -3.05
C THR A 256 4.01 -11.13 -3.24
N LEU A 257 2.94 -10.42 -2.89
CA LEU A 257 2.88 -8.96 -2.96
C LEU A 257 3.81 -8.29 -1.94
N LEU A 258 3.96 -8.85 -0.74
CA LEU A 258 4.97 -8.41 0.24
C LEU A 258 6.35 -8.30 -0.41
N PHE A 259 6.84 -9.38 -1.01
CA PHE A 259 8.17 -9.39 -1.60
C PHE A 259 8.29 -8.41 -2.78
N SER A 260 7.25 -8.32 -3.61
CA SER A 260 7.22 -7.34 -4.71
C SER A 260 7.29 -5.89 -4.22
N VAL A 261 6.68 -5.58 -3.06
CA VAL A 261 6.78 -4.26 -2.43
C VAL A 261 8.17 -4.05 -1.84
N LEU A 262 8.70 -4.99 -1.05
CA LEU A 262 10.03 -4.87 -0.44
C LEU A 262 11.13 -4.67 -1.49
N ASP A 263 11.09 -5.43 -2.59
CA ASP A 263 12.04 -5.28 -3.70
C ASP A 263 11.99 -3.89 -4.35
N SER A 264 10.80 -3.29 -4.39
CA SER A 264 10.60 -1.95 -4.94
C SER A 264 11.06 -0.88 -3.95
N ILE A 265 10.78 -1.07 -2.65
CA ILE A 265 11.22 -0.19 -1.56
C ILE A 265 12.74 -0.19 -1.45
N GLU A 266 13.42 -1.33 -1.62
CA GLU A 266 14.88 -1.44 -1.57
C GLU A 266 15.55 -0.41 -2.51
N ARG A 267 14.98 -0.20 -3.71
CA ARG A 267 15.49 0.75 -4.70
C ARG A 267 15.31 2.22 -4.33
N VAL A 268 14.30 2.54 -3.52
CA VAL A 268 13.92 3.93 -3.21
C VAL A 268 14.18 4.33 -1.76
N ASN A 269 14.43 3.39 -0.85
CA ASN A 269 14.65 3.64 0.57
C ASN A 269 16.06 3.22 1.04
N GLY A 270 16.79 2.44 0.22
CA GLY A 270 18.19 2.09 0.45
C GLY A 270 18.44 0.99 1.48
N TRP A 271 17.39 0.29 1.91
CA TRP A 271 17.48 -0.88 2.78
C TRP A 271 17.43 -2.16 1.96
N SER A 272 18.33 -3.10 2.25
CA SER A 272 18.25 -4.43 1.64
C SER A 272 17.00 -5.16 2.12
N LEU A 273 16.44 -6.03 1.27
CA LEU A 273 15.34 -6.93 1.67
C LEU A 273 15.65 -7.67 2.96
N GLU A 274 16.88 -8.17 3.08
CA GLU A 274 17.34 -8.87 4.26
C GLU A 274 17.22 -8.02 5.52
N LYS A 275 17.68 -6.75 5.48
CA LYS A 275 17.57 -5.82 6.60
C LYS A 275 16.11 -5.53 6.95
N MET A 276 15.25 -5.40 5.95
CA MET A 276 13.81 -5.20 6.14
C MET A 276 13.11 -6.42 6.78
N CYS A 277 13.72 -7.60 6.70
CA CYS A 277 13.19 -8.82 7.29
C CYS A 277 13.79 -9.16 8.66
N THR A 278 14.56 -8.25 9.28
CA THR A 278 15.08 -8.45 10.64
C THR A 278 14.17 -7.79 11.68
N LEU A 279 13.92 -8.47 12.81
CA LEU A 279 13.01 -7.98 13.85
C LEU A 279 13.48 -6.67 14.48
N THR A 280 14.76 -6.58 14.83
CA THR A 280 15.37 -5.39 15.42
C THR A 280 15.16 -4.17 14.53
N HIS A 281 15.31 -4.33 13.21
CA HIS A 281 15.09 -3.21 12.29
C HIS A 281 13.60 -2.85 12.19
N ALA A 282 12.72 -3.84 12.09
CA ALA A 282 11.28 -3.61 12.03
C ALA A 282 10.75 -2.93 13.31
N GLU A 283 11.25 -3.31 14.48
CA GLU A 283 10.94 -2.68 15.78
C GLU A 283 11.46 -1.24 15.86
N GLN A 284 12.68 -0.96 15.38
CA GLN A 284 13.20 0.41 15.30
C GLN A 284 12.36 1.29 14.38
N VAL A 285 11.94 0.76 13.23
CA VAL A 285 11.08 1.48 12.29
C VAL A 285 9.72 1.74 12.90
N LEU A 286 9.09 0.73 13.50
CA LEU A 286 7.81 0.88 14.19
C LEU A 286 7.91 1.93 15.32
N SER A 287 8.93 1.85 16.16
CA SER A 287 9.14 2.81 17.26
C SER A 287 9.33 4.24 16.72
N GLY A 288 10.07 4.43 15.63
CA GLY A 288 10.21 5.73 14.97
C GLY A 288 8.89 6.26 14.42
N LEU A 289 8.05 5.38 13.86
CA LEU A 289 6.71 5.74 13.40
C LEU A 289 5.79 6.10 14.58
N GLU A 290 5.82 5.34 15.67
CA GLU A 290 5.05 5.65 16.89
C GLU A 290 5.45 6.98 17.51
N ALA A 291 6.73 7.37 17.40
CA ALA A 291 7.22 8.65 17.88
C ALA A 291 6.84 9.85 16.99
N THR A 292 6.48 9.63 15.73
CA THR A 292 6.27 10.70 14.73
C THR A 292 4.83 10.81 14.23
N ILE A 293 4.06 9.73 14.29
CA ILE A 293 2.63 9.72 13.95
C ILE A 293 1.84 10.22 15.17
N PRO A 294 1.04 11.29 15.04
CA PRO A 294 0.20 11.77 16.14
C PRO A 294 -0.72 10.66 16.65
N ASP A 295 -0.90 10.56 17.97
CA ASP A 295 -1.65 9.47 18.61
C ASP A 295 -2.97 9.13 17.92
N LYS A 296 -3.81 10.16 17.65
CA LYS A 296 -5.12 9.97 17.01
C LYS A 296 -5.02 9.39 15.59
N ALA A 297 -4.05 9.87 14.79
CA ALA A 297 -3.77 9.30 13.48
C ALA A 297 -3.27 7.85 13.61
N GLY A 298 -2.52 7.58 14.68
CA GLY A 298 -2.01 6.28 15.05
C GLY A 298 -3.09 5.21 15.24
N ASP A 299 -4.31 5.58 15.65
CA ASP A 299 -5.44 4.62 15.77
C ASP A 299 -5.77 3.94 14.44
N ILE A 300 -5.53 4.62 13.31
CA ILE A 300 -5.76 4.10 11.96
C ILE A 300 -4.45 3.58 11.35
N LEU A 301 -3.36 4.35 11.49
CA LEU A 301 -2.14 4.11 10.73
C LEU A 301 -1.26 2.99 11.31
N LEU A 302 -1.20 2.82 12.63
CA LEU A 302 -0.24 1.93 13.29
C LEU A 302 -0.68 0.47 13.51
N PRO A 303 -1.99 0.10 13.61
CA PRO A 303 -2.37 -1.26 14.00
C PRO A 303 -1.76 -2.36 13.12
N MET A 304 -1.78 -2.20 11.79
CA MET A 304 -1.19 -3.21 10.90
C MET A 304 0.33 -3.27 10.99
N ALA A 305 0.99 -2.14 11.19
CA ALA A 305 2.44 -2.09 11.37
C ALA A 305 2.85 -2.87 12.63
N ARG A 306 2.10 -2.73 13.73
CA ARG A 306 2.28 -3.51 14.96
C ARG A 306 2.10 -5.01 14.71
N ARG A 307 1.01 -5.41 14.05
CA ARG A 307 0.74 -6.82 13.70
C ARG A 307 1.81 -7.42 12.79
N ALA A 308 2.40 -6.62 11.90
CA ALA A 308 3.51 -7.05 11.04
C ALA A 308 4.75 -7.41 11.87
N VAL A 309 5.14 -6.53 12.81
CA VAL A 309 6.28 -6.75 13.72
C VAL A 309 6.03 -7.95 14.63
N ASP A 310 4.83 -8.08 15.19
CA ASP A 310 4.45 -9.23 16.00
C ASP A 310 4.49 -10.54 15.22
N SER A 311 4.07 -10.52 13.96
CA SER A 311 4.17 -11.67 13.05
C SER A 311 5.61 -12.05 12.73
N LEU A 312 6.48 -11.06 12.52
CA LEU A 312 7.91 -11.29 12.34
C LEU A 312 8.57 -11.87 13.61
N ARG A 313 8.11 -11.46 14.81
CA ARG A 313 8.54 -12.05 16.09
C ARG A 313 8.09 -13.50 16.20
N ARG A 314 6.82 -13.82 15.93
CA ARG A 314 6.30 -15.20 15.94
C ARG A 314 7.02 -16.10 14.95
N MET A 315 7.39 -15.58 13.78
CA MET A 315 8.12 -16.34 12.76
C MET A 315 9.49 -16.84 13.25
N GLN A 316 10.13 -16.16 14.21
CA GLN A 316 11.36 -16.65 14.83
C GLN A 316 11.18 -17.91 15.68
N GLU A 317 9.95 -18.19 16.14
CA GLU A 317 9.63 -19.37 16.93
C GLU A 317 9.55 -20.65 16.09
N GLY A 318 9.40 -20.50 14.76
CA GLY A 318 9.27 -21.61 13.81
C GLY A 318 10.53 -22.45 13.66
N PHE A 319 11.69 -21.97 14.13
CA PHE A 319 12.94 -22.74 14.19
C PHE A 319 12.90 -23.83 15.27
N PHE A 320 12.12 -24.88 15.05
CA PHE A 320 11.81 -25.90 16.03
C PHE A 320 13.05 -26.69 16.49
N ILE A 321 14.03 -26.95 15.63
CA ILE A 321 15.24 -27.69 16.01
C ILE A 321 16.02 -26.94 17.10
N ARG A 322 16.21 -25.62 16.94
CA ARG A 322 16.82 -24.75 17.96
C ARG A 322 16.08 -24.89 19.30
N ARG A 323 14.74 -24.87 19.28
CA ARG A 323 13.92 -25.02 20.50
C ARG A 323 14.10 -26.38 21.16
N HIS A 324 14.13 -27.47 20.40
CA HIS A 324 14.32 -28.83 20.93
C HIS A 324 15.72 -29.03 21.50
N LEU A 325 16.75 -28.51 20.83
CA LEU A 325 18.14 -28.57 21.29
C LEU A 325 18.47 -27.54 22.38
N ARG A 326 17.56 -26.61 22.66
CA ARG A 326 17.71 -25.51 23.63
C ARG A 326 18.96 -24.66 23.38
N THR A 327 19.29 -24.45 22.10
CA THR A 327 20.40 -23.59 21.69
C THR A 327 19.96 -22.12 21.61
N THR A 328 20.91 -21.21 21.81
CA THR A 328 20.67 -19.77 21.63
C THR A 328 20.50 -19.42 20.16
N ASP A 329 21.39 -19.97 19.32
CA ASP A 329 21.46 -19.69 17.88
C ASP A 329 20.94 -20.87 17.05
N VAL A 330 20.64 -20.59 15.78
CA VAL A 330 20.28 -21.58 14.76
C VAL A 330 21.57 -22.11 14.14
N GLU A 331 21.90 -23.36 14.47
CA GLU A 331 23.06 -24.06 13.94
C GLU A 331 22.68 -24.84 12.67
N LEU A 332 23.11 -24.35 11.51
CA LEU A 332 22.83 -24.98 10.22
C LEU A 332 23.98 -25.91 9.81
N HIS A 333 23.68 -27.18 9.55
CA HIS A 333 24.65 -28.11 8.96
C HIS A 333 24.57 -28.04 7.43
N LEU A 334 25.64 -27.54 6.80
CA LEU A 334 25.68 -27.23 5.36
C LEU A 334 26.22 -28.36 4.48
N GLY A 335 26.49 -29.53 5.06
CA GLY A 335 27.22 -30.63 4.40
C GLY A 335 28.74 -30.52 4.58
N ASP A 336 29.46 -31.59 4.25
CA ASP A 336 30.93 -31.70 4.32
C ASP A 336 31.55 -31.35 5.70
N GLY A 337 30.77 -31.53 6.77
CA GLY A 337 31.18 -31.16 8.13
C GLY A 337 31.18 -29.65 8.42
N THR A 338 30.70 -28.83 7.48
CA THR A 338 30.60 -27.38 7.68
C THR A 338 29.33 -27.02 8.44
N THR A 339 29.48 -26.28 9.55
CA THR A 339 28.37 -25.74 10.33
C THR A 339 28.39 -24.21 10.27
N SER A 340 27.22 -23.60 10.09
CA SER A 340 27.02 -22.15 10.15
C SER A 340 26.09 -21.80 11.29
N THR A 341 26.54 -20.94 12.20
CA THR A 341 25.72 -20.45 13.31
C THR A 341 25.11 -19.10 12.96
N LEU A 342 23.80 -18.96 13.12
CA LEU A 342 23.06 -17.73 12.83
C LEU A 342 22.21 -17.34 14.04
N THR A 343 22.11 -16.04 14.32
CA THR A 343 21.08 -15.56 15.24
C THR A 343 19.69 -15.90 14.68
N THR A 344 18.70 -16.06 15.55
CA THR A 344 17.33 -16.39 15.13
C THR A 344 16.76 -15.35 14.18
N GLU A 345 17.03 -14.06 14.44
CA GLU A 345 16.66 -12.95 13.57
C GLU A 345 17.27 -13.08 12.17
N ARG A 346 18.58 -13.37 12.09
CA ARG A 346 19.27 -13.53 10.81
C ARG A 346 18.74 -14.74 10.04
N ALA A 347 18.47 -15.84 10.74
CA ALA A 347 17.90 -17.04 10.16
C ALA A 347 16.49 -16.78 9.61
N THR A 348 15.63 -16.05 10.33
CA THR A 348 14.29 -15.65 9.84
C THR A 348 14.37 -14.78 8.59
N ALA A 349 15.27 -13.78 8.56
CA ALA A 349 15.45 -12.93 7.39
C ALA A 349 15.90 -13.74 6.16
N LEU A 350 16.81 -14.71 6.34
CA LEU A 350 17.23 -15.62 5.26
C LEU A 350 16.12 -16.58 4.85
N TYR A 351 15.34 -17.08 5.79
CA TYR A 351 14.19 -17.93 5.50
C TYR A 351 13.13 -17.18 4.68
N LEU A 352 12.83 -15.92 5.03
CA LEU A 352 11.95 -15.05 4.22
C LEU A 352 12.52 -14.84 2.82
N LYS A 353 13.84 -14.68 2.67
CA LYS A 353 14.49 -14.63 1.36
C LYS A 353 14.33 -15.95 0.58
N VAL A 354 14.45 -17.11 1.23
CA VAL A 354 14.17 -18.41 0.60
C VAL A 354 12.73 -18.49 0.09
N LEU A 355 11.76 -17.99 0.87
CA LEU A 355 10.35 -17.96 0.46
C LEU A 355 10.10 -17.00 -0.71
N ARG A 356 10.82 -15.88 -0.78
CA ARG A 356 10.82 -15.00 -1.96
C ARG A 356 11.35 -15.74 -3.17
N ASP A 357 12.54 -16.33 -3.06
CA ASP A 357 13.24 -16.94 -4.20
C ASP A 357 12.46 -18.14 -4.74
N ALA A 358 11.67 -18.81 -3.89
CA ALA A 358 10.75 -19.88 -4.27
C ALA A 358 9.68 -19.44 -5.30
N THR A 359 9.40 -18.14 -5.46
CA THR A 359 8.53 -17.64 -6.53
C THR A 359 9.09 -17.91 -7.93
N HIS A 360 10.39 -18.18 -8.05
CA HIS A 360 11.05 -18.61 -9.28
C HIS A 360 11.39 -20.12 -9.31
N GLY A 361 10.93 -20.88 -8.31
CA GLY A 361 11.23 -22.29 -8.08
C GLY A 361 12.29 -22.51 -7.00
N HIS A 362 12.20 -23.64 -6.29
CA HIS A 362 13.22 -24.03 -5.31
C HIS A 362 14.46 -24.60 -6.01
N GLY A 363 15.59 -23.89 -5.97
CA GLY A 363 16.86 -24.38 -6.51
C GLY A 363 17.88 -23.27 -6.77
N GLY A 364 18.81 -23.08 -5.84
CA GLY A 364 19.98 -22.20 -6.04
C GLY A 364 21.14 -22.90 -6.77
N LYS A 365 22.32 -22.25 -6.81
CA LYS A 365 23.59 -22.88 -7.22
C LYS A 365 24.60 -22.83 -6.06
N GLY A 366 25.37 -23.91 -5.86
CA GLY A 366 26.49 -23.96 -4.91
C GLY A 366 26.07 -23.90 -3.42
N GLN A 367 26.86 -23.22 -2.58
CA GLN A 367 26.63 -23.08 -1.12
C GLN A 367 25.25 -22.50 -0.76
N ALA A 368 24.62 -21.73 -1.65
CA ALA A 368 23.27 -21.24 -1.44
C ALA A 368 22.25 -22.40 -1.33
N VAL A 369 22.48 -23.53 -2.02
CA VAL A 369 21.59 -24.69 -2.00
C VAL A 369 21.61 -25.38 -0.64
N SER A 370 22.78 -25.62 -0.07
CA SER A 370 22.90 -26.30 1.22
C SER A 370 22.36 -25.43 2.36
N GLN A 371 22.60 -24.12 2.31
CA GLN A 371 22.04 -23.19 3.28
C GLN A 371 20.51 -23.11 3.18
N THR A 372 19.95 -23.04 1.97
CA THR A 372 18.50 -23.09 1.76
C THR A 372 17.89 -24.39 2.28
N ALA A 373 18.49 -25.53 1.96
CA ALA A 373 18.03 -26.83 2.44
C ALA A 373 18.07 -26.93 3.97
N ALA A 374 19.15 -26.45 4.60
CA ALA A 374 19.28 -26.41 6.05
C ALA A 374 18.22 -25.49 6.69
N LEU A 375 18.00 -24.29 6.16
CA LEU A 375 16.96 -23.38 6.67
C LEU A 375 15.56 -24.00 6.57
N LEU A 376 15.24 -24.65 5.45
CA LEU A 376 13.97 -25.35 5.26
C LEU A 376 13.82 -26.53 6.21
N ALA A 377 14.90 -27.25 6.52
CA ALA A 377 14.87 -28.36 7.48
C ALA A 377 14.72 -27.90 8.93
N HIS A 378 15.20 -26.69 9.27
CA HIS A 378 15.16 -26.16 10.64
C HIS A 378 13.87 -25.44 11.01
N HIS A 379 13.10 -24.96 10.04
CA HIS A 379 11.84 -24.24 10.26
C HIS A 379 10.62 -25.15 10.00
N ASP A 380 9.56 -24.99 10.79
CA ASP A 380 8.31 -25.77 10.68
C ASP A 380 7.40 -25.40 9.48
N GLY A 381 7.78 -24.42 8.67
CA GLY A 381 6.97 -23.96 7.53
C GLY A 381 5.82 -23.00 7.88
N GLU A 382 5.54 -22.74 9.15
CA GLU A 382 4.46 -21.83 9.54
C GLU A 382 4.85 -20.37 9.26
N VAL A 383 4.06 -19.71 8.41
CA VAL A 383 4.28 -18.31 8.02
C VAL A 383 3.06 -17.52 8.46
N PRO A 384 3.15 -16.70 9.53
CA PRO A 384 2.03 -15.94 10.03
C PRO A 384 1.42 -15.06 8.93
N HIS A 385 0.09 -15.08 8.80
CA HIS A 385 -0.64 -14.36 7.74
C HIS A 385 -0.28 -12.87 7.64
N ASP A 386 -0.08 -12.22 8.79
CA ASP A 386 0.19 -10.79 8.88
C ASP A 386 1.67 -10.43 8.65
N ILE A 387 2.55 -11.39 8.35
CA ILE A 387 3.90 -11.09 7.87
C ILE A 387 3.87 -10.24 6.60
N GLY A 388 2.83 -10.41 5.77
CA GLY A 388 2.60 -9.62 4.57
C GLY A 388 2.53 -8.12 4.84
N LEU A 389 2.07 -7.74 6.03
CA LEU A 389 1.90 -6.34 6.44
C LEU A 389 3.23 -5.62 6.68
N LEU A 390 4.38 -6.32 6.65
CA LEU A 390 5.70 -5.65 6.64
C LEU A 390 5.82 -4.68 5.46
N ALA A 391 5.20 -4.97 4.32
CA ALA A 391 5.14 -4.04 3.20
C ALA A 391 4.49 -2.70 3.58
N TYR A 392 3.44 -2.72 4.41
CA TYR A 392 2.79 -1.50 4.88
C TYR A 392 3.62 -0.76 5.95
N LEU A 393 4.31 -1.47 6.85
CA LEU A 393 5.28 -0.87 7.78
C LEU A 393 6.32 -0.03 7.02
N TYR A 394 6.91 -0.60 5.97
CA TYR A 394 7.95 0.09 5.20
C TYR A 394 7.39 1.15 4.24
N LEU A 395 6.12 1.02 3.79
CA LEU A 395 5.43 2.12 3.11
C LEU A 395 5.29 3.33 4.05
N LEU A 396 4.85 3.12 5.30
CA LEU A 396 4.74 4.19 6.29
C LEU A 396 6.09 4.86 6.55
N ASP A 397 7.16 4.08 6.73
CA ASP A 397 8.52 4.61 6.91
C ASP A 397 8.99 5.43 5.69
N MET A 398 8.71 4.95 4.47
CA MET A 398 9.05 5.66 3.24
C MET A 398 8.31 7.01 3.16
N VAL A 399 7.02 7.03 3.46
CA VAL A 399 6.16 8.23 3.41
C VAL A 399 6.51 9.21 4.55
N ALA A 400 6.89 8.71 5.73
CA ALA A 400 7.34 9.52 6.85
C ALA A 400 8.70 10.21 6.58
N HIS A 401 9.56 9.62 5.75
CA HIS A 401 10.94 10.06 5.51
C HIS A 401 11.26 10.37 4.03
N PRO A 402 10.59 11.35 3.40
CA PRO A 402 10.78 11.68 1.98
C PRO A 402 12.22 12.09 1.63
N ASP A 403 12.97 12.68 2.56
CA ASP A 403 14.40 12.99 2.33
C ASP A 403 15.26 11.74 2.13
N ARG A 404 14.87 10.59 2.69
CA ARG A 404 15.56 9.32 2.42
C ARG A 404 15.31 8.88 0.98
N VAL A 405 14.07 9.03 0.51
CA VAL A 405 13.69 8.79 -0.88
C VAL A 405 14.48 9.68 -1.83
N ARG A 406 14.56 10.98 -1.55
CA ARG A 406 15.37 11.94 -2.32
C ARG A 406 16.81 11.48 -2.47
N ARG A 407 17.46 11.08 -1.36
CA ARG A 407 18.85 10.64 -1.37
C ARG A 407 19.06 9.37 -2.21
N CYS A 408 18.13 8.42 -2.16
CA CYS A 408 18.24 7.17 -2.90
C CYS A 408 18.02 7.38 -4.39
N LEU A 409 16.97 8.13 -4.77
CA LEU A 409 16.69 8.46 -6.16
C LEU A 409 17.83 9.26 -6.81
N TYR A 410 18.42 10.21 -6.06
CA TYR A 410 19.60 10.95 -6.53
C TYR A 410 20.84 10.07 -6.71
N ARG A 411 21.10 9.12 -5.78
CA ARG A 411 22.29 8.25 -5.84
C ARG A 411 22.22 7.20 -6.93
N SER A 412 21.04 6.68 -7.24
CA SER A 412 20.80 5.83 -8.42
C SER A 412 21.03 6.57 -9.75
N GLY A 413 21.31 7.88 -9.68
CA GLY A 413 21.71 8.75 -10.77
C GLY A 413 23.19 8.71 -11.15
N ARG A 414 24.08 8.35 -10.21
CA ARG A 414 25.55 8.37 -10.38
C ARG A 414 26.12 7.09 -10.95
#